data_AF-A0A3B9ZLY8-F1
#
_entry.id   AF-A0A3B9ZLY8-F1
#
_cell.length_a   1.000
_cell.length_b   1.000
_cell.length_c   1.000
_cell.angle_alpha   90.00
_cell.angle_beta   90.00
_cell.angle_gamma   90.00
#
_symmetry.space_group_name_H-M   'P 1'
#
loop_
_entity.id
_entity.type
_entity.pdbx_description
1 polymer ?
#
loop_
_entity_poly.entity_id
_entity_poly.type
_entity_poly.pdbx_seq_one_letter_code
_entity_poly.pdbx_strand_id
1 'polypeptide(L)'
;MRKVLKVMVGNRMIILSVLGVLLYLAISQYHISLWYIVIAGSALGIIFGKVFCRWVCPMGLIMEMMMSMGGDDGKIKQMYQYHKIGCPIAWISGFLNKYSFFRIKLNEDTCKNCGICDKKCYIVAMEPTKYSLYKPGNIKPGESYTCSKCLECVASCPNGSLTYKV
;
A
#
# COMPACT_ATOMS: atom_id res chain seq x y z
N MET A 1 6.71 -8.90 -16.43
CA MET A 1 6.68 -8.23 -15.10
C MET A 1 5.26 -7.85 -14.65
N ARG A 2 4.41 -7.25 -15.49
CA ARG A 2 3.09 -6.73 -15.07
C ARG A 2 2.06 -7.76 -14.60
N LYS A 3 2.00 -8.94 -15.24
CA LYS A 3 1.15 -10.05 -14.79
C LYS A 3 1.54 -10.50 -13.38
N VAL A 4 2.85 -10.61 -13.11
CA VAL A 4 3.39 -10.97 -11.78
C VAL A 4 3.00 -9.92 -10.74
N LEU A 5 3.15 -8.62 -11.05
CA LEU A 5 2.72 -7.55 -10.14
C LEU A 5 1.21 -7.62 -9.86
N LYS A 6 0.38 -7.86 -10.88
CA LYS A 6 -1.07 -7.98 -10.72
C LYS A 6 -1.44 -9.17 -9.82
N VAL A 7 -0.79 -10.31 -9.99
CA VAL A 7 -0.98 -11.50 -9.15
C VAL A 7 -0.49 -11.24 -7.72
N MET A 8 0.69 -10.66 -7.53
CA MET A 8 1.22 -10.34 -6.21
C MET A 8 0.35 -9.34 -5.45
N VAL A 9 -0.15 -8.28 -6.11
CA VAL A 9 -1.04 -7.30 -5.49
C VAL A 9 -2.41 -7.91 -5.19
N GLY A 10 -2.97 -8.69 -6.12
CA GLY A 10 -4.28 -9.34 -5.95
C GLY A 10 -4.28 -10.41 -4.85
N ASN A 11 -3.19 -11.17 -4.73
CA ASN A 11 -3.04 -12.25 -3.75
C ASN A 11 -2.30 -11.79 -2.49
N ARG A 12 -2.08 -10.47 -2.30
CA ARG A 12 -1.26 -9.95 -1.19
C ARG A 12 -1.73 -10.44 0.17
N MET A 13 -3.04 -10.45 0.43
CA MET A 13 -3.58 -10.95 1.71
C MET A 13 -3.25 -12.43 1.95
N ILE A 14 -3.33 -13.25 0.91
CA ILE A 14 -3.00 -14.68 1.00
C ILE A 14 -1.51 -14.85 1.27
N ILE A 15 -0.66 -14.13 0.53
CA ILE A 15 0.80 -14.18 0.69
C ILE A 15 1.20 -13.76 2.12
N LEU A 16 0.63 -12.66 2.63
CA LEU A 16 0.88 -12.17 3.99
C LEU A 16 0.38 -13.13 5.06
N SER A 17 -0.80 -13.74 4.87
CA SER A 17 -1.36 -14.73 5.80
C SER A 17 -0.47 -15.97 5.87
N VAL A 18 -0.05 -16.51 4.71
CA VAL A 18 0.86 -17.67 4.63
C VAL A 18 2.20 -17.35 5.27
N LEU A 19 2.80 -16.19 4.96
CA LEU A 19 4.05 -15.75 5.57
C LEU A 19 3.93 -15.59 7.09
N GLY A 20 2.81 -15.03 7.58
CA GLY A 20 2.54 -14.87 9.00
C GLY A 20 2.39 -16.20 9.73
N VAL A 21 1.65 -17.16 9.16
CA VAL A 21 1.51 -18.52 9.71
C VAL A 21 2.86 -19.25 9.73
N LEU A 22 3.65 -19.15 8.66
CA LEU A 22 4.99 -19.73 8.60
C LEU A 22 5.93 -19.13 9.66
N LEU A 23 5.93 -17.81 9.82
CA LEU A 23 6.68 -17.13 10.87
C LEU A 23 6.25 -17.59 12.26
N TYR A 24 4.94 -17.71 12.51
CA TYR A 24 4.41 -18.18 13.78
C TYR A 24 4.86 -19.62 14.09
N LEU A 25 4.75 -20.53 13.12
CA LEU A 25 5.21 -21.91 13.26
C LEU A 25 6.73 -21.98 13.52
N ALA A 26 7.53 -21.17 12.81
CA ALA A 26 8.97 -21.09 13.02
C ALA A 26 9.32 -20.58 14.43
N ILE A 27 8.64 -19.54 14.92
CA ILE A 27 8.83 -19.02 16.29
C ILE A 27 8.47 -20.08 17.33
N SER A 28 7.38 -20.80 17.11
CA SER A 28 6.93 -21.87 18.01
C SER A 28 7.90 -23.05 18.10
N GLN A 29 8.64 -23.34 17.02
CA GLN A 29 9.60 -24.46 16.99
C GLN A 29 11.00 -24.06 17.48
N TYR A 30 11.43 -22.82 17.24
CA TYR A 30 12.82 -22.38 17.49
C TYR A 30 13.02 -21.50 18.74
N HIS A 31 11.98 -21.22 19.53
CA HIS A 31 12.06 -20.35 20.72
C HIS A 31 12.81 -19.02 20.47
N ILE A 32 12.63 -18.43 19.28
CA ILE A 32 13.29 -17.18 18.90
C ILE A 32 12.78 -16.06 19.81
N SER A 33 13.70 -15.31 20.43
CA SER A 33 13.32 -14.21 21.31
C SER A 33 12.68 -13.06 20.54
N LEU A 34 11.59 -12.54 21.11
CA LEU A 34 10.68 -11.55 20.49
C LEU A 34 11.41 -10.26 20.05
N TRP A 35 12.55 -9.96 20.69
CA TRP A 35 13.40 -8.82 20.39
C TRP A 35 14.00 -8.84 18.97
N TYR A 36 14.42 -10.01 18.46
CA TYR A 36 15.00 -10.10 17.11
C TYR A 36 14.00 -9.71 16.03
N ILE A 37 12.73 -10.11 16.21
CA ILE A 37 11.64 -9.80 15.27
C ILE A 37 11.35 -8.31 15.26
N VAL A 38 11.31 -7.67 16.44
CA VAL A 38 11.06 -6.23 16.56
C VAL A 38 12.21 -5.42 15.95
N ILE A 39 13.45 -5.80 16.19
CA ILE A 39 14.62 -5.10 15.64
C ILE A 39 14.69 -5.27 14.12
N ALA A 40 14.53 -6.49 13.60
CA ALA A 40 14.54 -6.73 12.16
C ALA A 40 13.37 -6.02 11.45
N GLY A 41 12.17 -6.07 12.03
CA GLY A 41 10.98 -5.42 11.48
C GLY A 41 11.07 -3.89 11.50
N SER A 42 11.62 -3.29 12.56
CA SER A 42 11.82 -1.84 12.63
C SER A 42 12.92 -1.36 11.68
N ALA A 43 14.04 -2.09 11.56
CA ALA A 43 15.09 -1.78 10.58
C ALA A 43 14.57 -1.83 9.14
N LEU A 44 13.85 -2.90 8.77
CA LEU A 44 13.23 -3.02 7.44
C LEU A 44 12.16 -1.95 7.21
N GLY A 45 11.38 -1.59 8.23
CA GLY A 45 10.37 -0.53 8.16
C GLY A 45 10.97 0.85 7.88
N ILE A 46 12.14 1.16 8.42
CA ILE A 46 12.85 2.42 8.17
C ILE A 46 13.41 2.44 6.73
N ILE A 47 14.00 1.33 6.27
CA ILE A 47 14.64 1.24 4.95
C ILE A 47 13.60 1.24 3.81
N PHE A 48 12.56 0.42 3.92
CA PHE A 48 11.55 0.24 2.86
C PHE A 48 10.33 1.17 3.03
N GLY A 49 10.24 1.88 4.15
CA GLY A 49 9.18 2.86 4.42
C GLY A 49 7.77 2.26 4.32
N LYS A 50 6.85 2.99 3.66
CA LYS A 50 5.43 2.60 3.56
C LYS A 50 5.17 1.31 2.80
N VAL A 51 6.09 0.91 1.94
CA VAL A 51 5.98 -0.35 1.21
C VAL A 51 6.00 -1.51 2.20
N PHE A 52 6.85 -1.43 3.25
CA PHE A 52 6.91 -2.44 4.31
C PHE A 52 5.59 -2.60 5.07
N CYS A 53 4.94 -1.49 5.46
CA CYS A 53 3.67 -1.54 6.18
C CYS A 53 2.56 -2.28 5.43
N ARG A 54 2.60 -2.27 4.09
CA ARG A 54 1.58 -2.89 3.25
C ARG A 54 1.95 -4.30 2.78
N TRP A 55 3.24 -4.58 2.64
CA TRP A 55 3.73 -5.83 2.03
C TRP A 55 4.37 -6.80 3.02
N VAL A 56 4.68 -6.38 4.24
CA VAL A 56 5.36 -7.21 5.24
C VAL A 56 4.70 -7.13 6.63
N CYS A 57 4.12 -5.99 7.00
CA CYS A 57 3.58 -5.82 8.36
C CYS A 57 2.28 -6.63 8.59
N PRO A 58 2.21 -7.47 9.65
CA PRO A 58 1.01 -8.26 9.97
C PRO A 58 -0.19 -7.41 10.38
N MET A 59 0.02 -6.22 10.96
CA MET A 59 -1.08 -5.27 11.20
C MET A 59 -1.72 -4.76 9.91
N GLY A 60 -0.95 -4.69 8.82
CA GLY A 60 -1.48 -4.35 7.50
C GLY A 60 -2.49 -5.37 6.98
N LEU A 61 -2.26 -6.66 7.27
CA LEU A 61 -3.19 -7.75 6.94
C LEU A 61 -4.52 -7.60 7.69
N ILE A 62 -4.48 -7.31 8.99
CA ILE A 62 -5.68 -7.14 9.82
C ILE A 62 -6.55 -6.01 9.26
N MET A 63 -5.94 -4.89 8.90
CA MET A 63 -6.66 -3.75 8.31
C MET A 63 -7.25 -4.11 6.94
N GLU A 64 -6.54 -4.86 6.10
CA GLU A 64 -7.06 -5.30 4.80
C GLU A 64 -8.21 -6.27 4.91
N MET A 65 -8.14 -7.20 5.86
CA MET A 65 -9.22 -8.13 6.15
C MET A 65 -10.47 -7.38 6.60
N MET A 66 -10.31 -6.42 7.52
CA MET A 66 -11.41 -5.56 7.96
C MET A 66 -12.01 -4.72 6.81
N MET A 67 -11.17 -4.22 5.92
CA MET A 67 -11.60 -3.45 4.74
C MET A 67 -12.34 -4.33 3.71
N SER A 68 -11.98 -5.61 3.59
CA SER A 68 -12.66 -6.55 2.69
C SER A 68 -14.09 -6.85 3.13
N MET A 69 -14.41 -6.68 4.42
CA MET A 69 -15.72 -6.99 4.99
C MET A 69 -16.69 -5.80 4.93
N GLY A 70 -16.18 -4.56 4.85
CA GLY A 70 -16.97 -3.32 4.95
C GLY A 70 -17.40 -2.66 3.64
N GLY A 71 -17.24 -3.32 2.48
CA GLY A 71 -17.55 -2.71 1.18
C GLY A 71 -16.65 -1.51 0.83
N ASP A 72 -17.11 -0.65 -0.08
CA ASP A 72 -16.32 0.52 -0.51
C ASP A 72 -16.31 1.66 0.53
N ASP A 73 -17.38 1.80 1.33
CA ASP A 73 -17.46 2.80 2.40
C ASP A 73 -16.59 2.43 3.63
N GLY A 74 -16.50 1.13 3.94
CA GLY A 74 -15.64 0.62 5.00
C GLY A 74 -14.15 0.84 4.72
N LYS A 75 -13.73 0.73 3.46
CA LYS A 75 -12.34 1.01 3.02
C LYS A 75 -11.93 2.44 3.35
N ILE A 76 -12.81 3.41 3.08
CA ILE A 76 -12.55 4.82 3.31
C ILE A 76 -12.47 5.12 4.82
N LYS A 77 -13.47 4.67 5.59
CA LYS A 77 -13.56 4.96 7.03
C LYS A 77 -12.38 4.38 7.81
N GLN A 78 -11.96 3.16 7.49
CA GLN A 78 -10.84 2.50 8.17
C GLN A 78 -9.48 3.06 7.77
N MET A 79 -9.27 3.41 6.50
CA MET A 79 -7.99 3.97 6.06
C MET A 79 -7.75 5.39 6.59
N TYR A 80 -8.82 6.18 6.73
CA TYR A 80 -8.79 7.46 7.44
C TYR A 80 -8.44 7.25 8.91
N GLN A 81 -9.08 6.28 9.56
CA GLN A 81 -8.81 5.94 10.96
C GLN A 81 -7.39 5.41 11.17
N TYR A 82 -6.83 4.61 10.26
CA TYR A 82 -5.44 4.12 10.33
C TYR A 82 -4.41 5.26 10.34
N HIS A 83 -4.60 6.26 9.48
CA HIS A 83 -3.74 7.44 9.46
C HIS A 83 -3.96 8.35 10.67
N LYS A 84 -5.21 8.44 11.17
CA LYS A 84 -5.58 9.28 12.31
C LYS A 84 -5.18 8.68 13.67
N ILE A 85 -5.29 7.36 13.84
CA ILE A 85 -4.87 6.62 15.05
C ILE A 85 -3.34 6.52 15.15
N GLY A 86 -2.61 6.91 14.11
CA GLY A 86 -1.21 7.30 14.26
C GLY A 86 -0.30 6.15 14.63
N CYS A 87 -0.15 5.16 13.74
CA CYS A 87 1.04 4.32 13.80
C CYS A 87 2.28 5.24 13.68
N PRO A 88 3.19 5.29 14.68
CA PRO A 88 4.35 6.20 14.63
C PRO A 88 5.21 5.98 13.38
N ILE A 89 5.27 4.73 12.91
CA ILE A 89 5.95 4.30 11.69
C ILE A 89 5.28 4.93 10.45
N ALA A 90 3.96 5.07 10.43
CA ALA A 90 3.23 5.68 9.32
C ALA A 90 3.46 7.20 9.22
N TRP A 91 3.64 7.88 10.35
CA TRP A 91 3.97 9.31 10.40
C TRP A 91 5.41 9.59 9.96
N ILE A 92 6.37 8.85 10.52
CA ILE A 92 7.79 8.95 10.15
C ILE A 92 7.95 8.63 8.66
N SER A 93 7.28 7.58 8.17
CA SER A 93 7.31 7.22 6.75
C SER A 93 6.50 8.16 5.85
N GLY A 94 5.49 8.84 6.39
CA GLY A 94 4.74 9.91 5.71
C GLY A 94 5.63 11.12 5.39
N PHE A 95 6.47 11.52 6.34
CA PHE A 95 7.47 12.57 6.15
C PHE A 95 8.54 12.14 5.13
N LEU A 96 9.02 10.90 5.22
CA LEU A 96 9.98 10.34 4.26
C LEU A 96 9.40 10.07 2.86
N ASN A 97 8.07 10.15 2.66
CA ASN A 97 7.44 9.96 1.35
C ASN A 97 7.91 11.01 0.32
N LYS A 98 8.31 12.21 0.77
CA LYS A 98 8.88 13.25 -0.08
C LYS A 98 10.23 12.82 -0.69
N TYR A 99 11.02 12.04 0.04
CA TYR A 99 12.32 11.50 -0.37
C TYR A 99 12.28 10.04 -0.83
N SER A 100 11.11 9.39 -0.78
CA SER A 100 10.97 7.99 -1.18
C SER A 100 11.35 7.80 -2.65
N PHE A 101 12.33 6.92 -2.88
CA PHE A 101 12.72 6.39 -4.20
C PHE A 101 11.51 5.81 -4.95
N PHE A 102 10.54 5.29 -4.19
CA PHE A 102 9.38 4.54 -4.66
C PHE A 102 8.20 5.43 -5.10
N ARG A 103 8.36 6.08 -6.27
CA ARG A 103 7.32 6.94 -6.86
C ARG A 103 6.52 6.22 -7.96
N ILE A 104 5.21 6.49 -7.96
CA ILE A 104 4.29 6.05 -9.02
C ILE A 104 4.31 7.12 -10.11
N LYS A 105 4.66 6.75 -11.33
CA LYS A 105 4.65 7.64 -12.49
C LYS A 105 3.53 7.24 -13.44
N LEU A 106 2.85 8.24 -13.99
CA LEU A 106 1.94 8.07 -15.11
C LEU A 106 2.68 8.50 -16.39
N ASN A 107 2.63 7.65 -17.42
CA ASN A 107 2.94 8.03 -18.78
C ASN A 107 1.64 8.50 -19.45
N GLU A 108 1.60 9.77 -19.85
CA GLU A 108 0.41 10.41 -20.41
C GLU A 108 0.14 9.94 -21.85
N ASP A 109 1.19 9.67 -22.63
CA ASP A 109 1.10 9.25 -24.04
C ASP A 109 0.33 7.93 -24.22
N THR A 110 0.48 7.01 -23.27
CA THR A 110 -0.15 5.68 -23.30
C THR A 110 -1.48 5.63 -22.55
N CYS A 111 -1.85 6.70 -21.84
CA CYS A 111 -3.02 6.73 -20.97
C CYS A 111 -4.30 6.96 -21.78
N LYS A 112 -5.27 6.04 -21.65
CA LYS A 112 -6.61 6.16 -22.28
C LYS A 112 -7.64 6.92 -21.42
N ASN A 113 -7.23 7.54 -20.30
CA ASN A 113 -8.12 8.28 -19.39
C ASN A 113 -9.38 7.51 -18.93
N CYS A 114 -9.26 6.19 -18.76
CA CYS A 114 -10.37 5.30 -18.43
C CYS A 114 -10.87 5.37 -16.96
N GLY A 115 -10.11 6.00 -16.05
CA GLY A 115 -10.51 6.19 -14.64
C GLY A 115 -10.53 4.95 -13.73
N ILE A 116 -10.14 3.77 -14.23
CA ILE A 116 -10.11 2.52 -13.42
C ILE A 116 -9.17 2.64 -12.21
N CYS A 117 -8.04 3.31 -12.39
CA CYS A 117 -7.05 3.53 -11.35
C CYS A 117 -7.58 4.39 -10.18
N ASP A 118 -8.43 5.38 -10.49
CA ASP A 118 -9.06 6.26 -9.50
C ASP A 118 -10.12 5.51 -8.69
N LYS A 119 -10.95 4.69 -9.36
CA LYS A 119 -11.94 3.82 -8.69
C LYS A 119 -11.31 2.87 -7.68
N LYS A 120 -10.09 2.40 -7.93
CA LYS A 120 -9.32 1.52 -7.03
C LYS A 120 -8.51 2.28 -5.98
N CYS A 121 -8.38 3.60 -6.09
CA CYS A 121 -7.58 4.39 -5.17
C CYS A 121 -8.44 4.97 -4.04
N TYR A 122 -8.25 4.48 -2.81
CA TYR A 122 -8.97 4.99 -1.64
C TYR A 122 -8.74 6.49 -1.38
N ILE A 123 -7.60 7.07 -1.78
CA ILE A 123 -7.34 8.52 -1.62
C ILE A 123 -8.24 9.33 -2.53
N VAL A 124 -8.40 8.88 -3.79
CA VAL A 124 -9.31 9.53 -4.73
C VAL A 124 -10.75 9.33 -4.30
N ALA A 125 -11.09 8.18 -3.73
CA ALA A 125 -12.41 7.95 -3.16
C ALA A 125 -12.71 8.87 -1.95
N MET A 126 -11.69 9.23 -1.15
CA MET A 126 -11.83 10.16 -0.03
C MET A 126 -11.95 11.63 -0.44
N GLU A 127 -11.11 12.08 -1.39
CA GLU A 127 -11.04 13.48 -1.83
C GLU A 127 -11.03 13.54 -3.38
N PRO A 128 -12.16 13.23 -4.05
CA PRO A 128 -12.22 13.06 -5.51
C PRO A 128 -12.04 14.37 -6.29
N THR A 129 -12.28 15.51 -5.65
CA THR A 129 -12.09 16.84 -6.24
C THR A 129 -10.61 17.25 -6.26
N LYS A 130 -9.80 16.75 -5.32
CA LYS A 130 -8.41 17.16 -5.13
C LYS A 130 -7.41 16.21 -5.75
N TYR A 131 -7.66 14.90 -5.66
CA TYR A 131 -6.74 13.89 -6.16
C TYR A 131 -7.32 13.16 -7.36
N SER A 132 -6.47 12.90 -8.35
CA SER A 132 -6.78 12.01 -9.47
C SER A 132 -5.47 11.53 -10.09
N LEU A 133 -5.45 10.29 -10.58
CA LEU A 133 -4.31 9.78 -11.33
C LEU A 133 -4.35 10.22 -12.79
N TYR A 134 -5.51 10.34 -13.42
CA TYR A 134 -5.61 10.59 -14.86
C TYR A 134 -6.06 12.01 -15.23
N LYS A 135 -6.77 12.73 -14.36
CA LYS A 135 -7.23 14.10 -14.68
C LYS A 135 -6.06 15.09 -14.66
N PRO A 136 -5.93 15.95 -15.68
CA PRO A 136 -4.99 17.06 -15.65
C PRO A 136 -5.44 18.10 -14.61
N GLY A 137 -4.49 18.72 -13.90
CA GLY A 137 -4.75 19.73 -12.87
C GLY A 137 -4.96 19.20 -11.44
N ASN A 138 -5.25 17.91 -11.27
CA ASN A 138 -5.37 17.29 -9.94
C ASN A 138 -4.02 16.79 -9.42
N ILE A 139 -3.88 16.77 -8.10
CA ILE A 139 -2.68 16.26 -7.43
C ILE A 139 -2.66 14.73 -7.55
N LYS A 140 -1.50 14.13 -7.85
CA LYS A 140 -1.40 12.67 -7.92
C LYS A 140 -1.46 12.09 -6.51
N PRO A 141 -2.36 11.11 -6.23
CA PRO A 141 -2.51 10.54 -4.90
C PRO A 141 -1.23 9.85 -4.38
N GLY A 142 -0.32 9.44 -5.28
CA GLY A 142 0.97 8.84 -4.92
C GLY A 142 1.92 9.77 -4.16
N GLU A 143 1.69 11.09 -4.21
CA GLU A 143 2.48 12.12 -3.52
C GLU A 143 1.88 12.52 -2.17
N SER A 144 0.61 12.17 -1.94
CA SER A 144 -0.07 12.44 -0.67
C SER A 144 0.61 11.70 0.49
N TYR A 145 0.67 12.36 1.65
CA TYR A 145 1.07 11.75 2.92
C TYR A 145 0.16 10.60 3.33
N THR A 146 -1.05 10.48 2.78
CA THR A 146 -1.99 9.38 3.05
C THR A 146 -1.77 8.16 2.16
N CYS A 147 -0.87 8.23 1.17
CA CYS A 147 -0.62 7.11 0.27
C CYS A 147 0.13 5.99 0.98
N SER A 148 -0.45 4.79 0.97
CA SER A 148 0.10 3.56 1.56
C SER A 148 0.95 2.76 0.57
N LYS A 149 1.08 3.23 -0.68
CA LYS A 149 1.80 2.54 -1.77
C LYS A 149 1.34 1.08 -1.94
N CYS A 150 0.03 0.84 -1.89
CA CYS A 150 -0.56 -0.49 -2.12
C CYS A 150 -0.41 -1.01 -3.57
N LEU A 151 -0.05 -0.13 -4.51
CA LEU A 151 0.14 -0.40 -5.95
C LEU A 151 -1.09 -0.94 -6.69
N GLU A 152 -2.27 -0.82 -6.09
CA GLU A 152 -3.53 -1.30 -6.68
C GLU A 152 -3.92 -0.52 -7.94
N CYS A 153 -3.58 0.76 -8.02
CA CYS A 153 -3.73 1.57 -9.24
C CYS A 153 -2.80 1.12 -10.37
N VAL A 154 -1.58 0.69 -10.05
CA VAL A 154 -0.59 0.16 -11.02
C VAL A 154 -1.05 -1.20 -11.55
N ALA A 155 -1.54 -2.07 -10.65
CA ALA A 155 -2.03 -3.40 -10.97
C ALA A 155 -3.36 -3.39 -11.76
N SER A 156 -4.24 -2.43 -11.48
CA SER A 156 -5.57 -2.34 -12.11
C SER A 156 -5.61 -1.57 -13.42
N CYS A 157 -4.58 -0.78 -13.75
CA CYS A 157 -4.49 -0.11 -15.03
C CYS A 157 -4.63 -1.14 -16.18
N PRO A 158 -5.33 -0.88 -17.29
CA PRO A 158 -5.39 -1.81 -18.42
C PRO A 158 -4.18 -1.66 -19.34
N ASN A 159 -3.75 -0.43 -19.66
CA ASN A 159 -2.70 -0.16 -20.65
C ASN A 159 -1.26 -0.20 -20.13
N GLY A 160 -1.04 -0.09 -18.82
CA GLY A 160 0.32 -0.06 -18.26
C GLY A 160 0.94 1.32 -18.19
N SER A 161 0.11 2.34 -18.33
CA SER A 161 0.52 3.74 -18.24
C SER A 161 1.03 4.12 -16.85
N LEU A 162 0.64 3.39 -15.80
CA LEU A 162 1.17 3.57 -14.45
C LEU A 162 2.35 2.62 -14.22
N THR A 163 3.49 3.18 -13.84
CA THR A 163 4.72 2.45 -13.51
C THR A 163 5.19 2.80 -12.11
N TYR A 164 5.76 1.81 -11.43
CA TYR A 164 6.42 1.96 -10.14
C TYR A 164 7.93 1.93 -10.36
N LYS A 165 8.62 3.04 -10.06
CA LYS A 165 10.08 3.09 -10.12
C LYS A 165 10.63 2.60 -8.78
N VAL A 166 11.42 1.53 -8.83
CA VAL A 166 12.20 0.99 -7.72
C VAL A 166 13.48 1.81 -7.60
#